data_AF-A0A813GX51-F1
#
_entry.id   AF-A0A813GX51-F1
#
_cell.length_a   1.000
_cell.length_b   1.000
_cell.length_c   1.000
_cell.angle_alpha   90.00
_cell.angle_beta   90.00
_cell.angle_gamma   90.00
#
_symmetry.space_group_name_H-M   'P 1'
#
loop_
_entity.id
_entity.type
_entity.pdbx_description
1 polymer ?
#
loop_
_entity_poly.entity_id
_entity_poly.type
_entity_poly.pdbx_seq_one_letter_code
_entity_poly.pdbx_strand_id
1 'polypeptide(L)'
;MWRPSFSKDYDSTPVNVASTTVVMEPRCDSNLSSMEFQACKFMSHQAFQHWKVQILVNALSAMKAPVDLVCVRCPSDVRHRAGYSPRHNKIWMCANKIWNPFEFRRVLTHELTHAFDFARAKVDTGNPVHMACTEIRAWNLSGECDLWTNWFKYLGEDMINRKQRCVRDGAMASLLENERCQDPSVARAAMDEAWPQCWKDYWPFTTKPDLDNRYRQSPMLK
;
A
#
# COMPACT_ATOMS: atom_id res chain seq x y z
N MET A 1 6.71 13.78 -11.41
CA MET A 1 7.29 12.68 -10.61
C MET A 1 7.48 11.44 -11.49
N TRP A 2 8.57 10.67 -11.35
CA TRP A 2 8.80 9.46 -12.17
C TRP A 2 7.75 8.39 -11.88
N ARG A 3 7.18 7.78 -12.92
CA ARG A 3 6.30 6.62 -12.87
C ARG A 3 6.68 5.67 -14.02
N PRO A 4 6.58 4.34 -13.85
CA PRO A 4 6.85 3.42 -14.94
C PRO A 4 5.83 3.61 -16.07
N SER A 5 6.24 3.35 -17.32
CA SER A 5 5.31 3.34 -18.45
C SER A 5 4.48 2.06 -18.42
N PHE A 6 3.17 2.19 -18.22
CA PHE A 6 2.23 1.07 -18.27
C PHE A 6 1.75 0.73 -19.69
N SER A 7 2.31 1.37 -20.72
CA SER A 7 1.92 1.19 -22.14
C SER A 7 2.54 -0.04 -22.81
N LYS A 8 3.39 -0.80 -22.09
CA LYS A 8 3.89 -2.09 -22.57
C LYS A 8 2.94 -3.19 -22.09
N ASP A 9 2.58 -4.10 -22.98
CA ASP A 9 1.84 -5.31 -22.65
C ASP A 9 2.68 -6.16 -21.69
N TYR A 10 2.46 -5.97 -20.40
CA TYR A 10 2.93 -6.89 -19.38
C TYR A 10 2.08 -8.13 -19.51
N ASP A 11 2.66 -9.19 -20.07
CA ASP A 11 2.04 -10.48 -20.37
C ASP A 11 1.03 -10.86 -19.28
N SER A 12 -0.25 -10.79 -19.64
CA SER A 12 -1.34 -11.02 -18.71
C SER A 12 -1.55 -12.51 -18.57
N THR A 13 -0.88 -13.14 -17.61
CA THR A 13 -1.49 -14.32 -16.99
C THR A 13 -2.74 -13.82 -16.26
N PRO A 14 -3.95 -14.28 -16.63
CA PRO A 14 -5.14 -14.00 -15.85
C PRO A 14 -4.87 -14.47 -14.42
N VAL A 15 -5.27 -13.67 -13.42
CA VAL A 15 -5.38 -14.16 -12.05
C VAL A 15 -6.18 -15.45 -12.13
N ASN A 16 -5.53 -16.59 -11.90
CA ASN A 16 -6.16 -17.87 -12.07
C ASN A 16 -7.08 -18.09 -10.87
N VAL A 17 -8.37 -17.77 -11.04
CA VAL A 17 -9.44 -18.00 -10.05
C VAL A 17 -9.79 -19.50 -9.95
N ALA A 18 -8.85 -20.40 -10.21
CA ALA A 18 -9.05 -21.85 -10.19
C ALA A 18 -8.75 -22.48 -8.82
N SER A 19 -8.31 -21.70 -7.83
CA SER A 19 -8.08 -22.17 -6.47
C SER A 19 -8.77 -21.21 -5.50
N THR A 20 -9.24 -21.73 -4.37
CA THR A 20 -9.81 -20.97 -3.23
C THR A 20 -8.84 -19.93 -2.61
N THR A 21 -7.69 -19.69 -3.25
CA THR A 21 -6.62 -18.77 -2.91
C THR A 21 -6.36 -17.82 -4.09
N VAL A 22 -6.75 -16.55 -3.96
CA VAL A 22 -6.36 -15.51 -4.92
C VAL A 22 -4.88 -15.21 -4.74
N VAL A 23 -4.06 -15.58 -5.73
CA VAL A 23 -2.63 -15.29 -5.77
C VAL A 23 -2.39 -14.23 -6.85
N MET A 24 -1.73 -13.13 -6.49
CA MET A 24 -1.32 -12.10 -7.44
C MET A 24 0.16 -12.33 -7.79
N GLU A 25 0.43 -13.00 -8.92
CA GLU A 25 1.81 -13.18 -9.36
C GLU A 25 2.37 -11.89 -9.96
N PRO A 26 3.58 -11.44 -9.57
CA PRO A 26 4.14 -10.22 -10.12
C PRO A 26 4.54 -10.40 -11.59
N ARG A 27 4.20 -9.43 -12.43
CA ARG A 27 4.66 -9.38 -13.82
C ARG A 27 6.06 -8.77 -13.93
N CYS A 28 6.82 -9.25 -14.90
CA CYS A 28 8.21 -8.86 -15.13
C CYS A 28 8.31 -7.63 -16.05
N ASP A 29 9.09 -6.63 -15.64
CA ASP A 29 9.62 -5.62 -16.57
C ASP A 29 10.87 -6.17 -17.28
N SER A 30 10.91 -6.01 -18.60
CA SER A 30 12.04 -6.33 -19.48
C SER A 30 13.42 -5.81 -19.01
N ASN A 31 13.45 -4.76 -18.20
CA ASN A 31 14.68 -4.12 -17.72
C ASN A 31 15.23 -4.68 -16.41
N LEU A 32 14.56 -5.67 -15.79
CA LEU A 32 15.04 -6.30 -14.56
C LEU A 32 16.11 -7.36 -14.84
N SER A 33 17.13 -7.40 -13.99
CA SER A 33 18.02 -8.57 -13.96
C SER A 33 17.26 -9.81 -13.45
N SER A 34 17.72 -11.01 -13.81
CA SER A 34 17.11 -12.25 -13.32
C SER A 34 17.10 -12.32 -11.79
N MET A 35 18.14 -11.82 -11.11
CA MET A 35 18.21 -11.81 -9.65
C MET A 35 17.15 -10.90 -9.03
N GLU A 36 16.98 -9.68 -9.56
CA GLU A 36 15.97 -8.74 -9.06
C GLU A 36 14.56 -9.25 -9.30
N PHE A 37 14.30 -9.86 -10.46
CA PHE A 37 13.01 -10.45 -10.75
C PHE A 37 12.69 -11.61 -9.80
N GLN A 38 13.65 -12.52 -9.58
CA GLN A 38 13.45 -13.64 -8.65
C GLN A 38 13.29 -13.17 -7.19
N ALA A 39 14.06 -12.17 -6.77
CA ALA A 39 13.90 -11.57 -5.45
C ALA A 39 12.50 -10.95 -5.29
N CYS A 40 12.02 -10.20 -6.29
CA CYS A 40 10.69 -9.63 -6.27
C CYS A 40 9.60 -10.71 -6.23
N LYS A 41 9.73 -11.78 -7.02
CA LYS A 41 8.81 -12.93 -7.02
C LYS A 41 8.77 -13.60 -5.65
N PHE A 42 9.93 -13.85 -5.04
CA PHE A 42 10.03 -14.45 -3.72
C PHE A 42 9.39 -13.58 -2.63
N MET A 43 9.73 -12.28 -2.59
CA MET A 43 9.15 -11.35 -1.60
C MET A 43 7.65 -11.18 -1.79
N SER A 44 7.18 -11.12 -3.04
CA SER A 44 5.76 -11.07 -3.37
C SER A 44 5.04 -12.30 -2.82
N HIS A 45 5.55 -13.50 -3.11
CA HIS A 45 5.00 -14.75 -2.59
C HIS A 45 4.93 -14.76 -1.05
N GLN A 46 5.99 -14.32 -0.36
CA GLN A 46 5.99 -14.18 1.10
C GLN A 46 4.96 -13.15 1.59
N ALA A 47 4.79 -12.04 0.88
CA ALA A 47 3.81 -11.02 1.24
C ALA A 47 2.37 -11.55 1.09
N PHE A 48 2.06 -12.36 0.07
CA PHE A 48 0.74 -12.98 -0.12
C PHE A 48 0.38 -14.02 0.93
N GLN A 49 1.36 -14.57 1.64
CA GLN A 49 1.08 -15.43 2.79
C GLN A 49 0.64 -14.62 4.02
N HIS A 50 0.82 -13.30 4.00
CA HIS A 50 0.41 -12.45 5.10
C HIS A 50 -1.08 -12.10 5.01
N TRP A 51 -1.79 -12.32 6.11
CA TRP A 51 -3.23 -12.17 6.20
C TRP A 51 -3.74 -10.77 5.78
N LYS A 52 -3.01 -9.67 6.10
CA LYS A 52 -3.41 -8.31 5.67
C LYS A 52 -3.49 -8.19 4.15
N VAL A 53 -2.49 -8.75 3.45
CA VAL A 53 -2.43 -8.74 1.99
C VAL A 53 -3.57 -9.59 1.43
N GLN A 54 -3.80 -10.77 2.00
CA GLN A 54 -4.91 -11.65 1.59
C GLN A 54 -6.27 -10.98 1.73
N ILE A 55 -6.55 -10.29 2.84
CA ILE A 55 -7.82 -9.58 3.02
C ILE A 55 -8.01 -8.52 1.93
N LEU A 56 -7.00 -7.68 1.67
CA LEU A 56 -7.10 -6.63 0.64
C LEU A 56 -7.31 -7.22 -0.76
N VAL A 57 -6.52 -8.23 -1.13
CA VAL A 57 -6.61 -8.90 -2.44
C VAL A 57 -7.95 -9.61 -2.63
N ASN A 58 -8.45 -10.30 -1.60
CA ASN A 58 -9.75 -10.96 -1.64
C ASN A 58 -10.88 -9.93 -1.71
N ALA A 59 -10.80 -8.83 -0.96
CA ALA A 59 -11.82 -7.80 -0.99
C ALA A 59 -11.85 -7.08 -2.35
N LEU A 60 -10.70 -6.78 -2.95
CA LEU A 60 -10.61 -6.26 -4.32
C LEU A 60 -11.23 -7.24 -5.34
N SER A 61 -10.95 -8.53 -5.20
CA SER A 61 -11.55 -9.56 -6.05
C SER A 61 -13.06 -9.65 -5.90
N ALA A 62 -13.58 -9.59 -4.66
CA ALA A 62 -15.01 -9.60 -4.37
C ALA A 62 -15.73 -8.35 -4.92
N MET A 63 -15.05 -7.20 -4.95
CA MET A 63 -15.53 -5.97 -5.58
C MET A 63 -15.39 -5.97 -7.12
N LYS A 64 -14.93 -7.08 -7.72
CA LYS A 64 -14.65 -7.20 -9.17
C LYS A 64 -13.63 -6.16 -9.66
N ALA A 65 -12.69 -5.78 -8.80
CA ALA A 65 -11.62 -4.84 -9.10
C ALA A 65 -10.22 -5.44 -8.77
N PRO A 66 -9.87 -6.63 -9.29
CA PRO A 66 -8.56 -7.23 -9.02
C PRO A 66 -7.45 -6.31 -9.56
N VAL A 67 -6.40 -6.14 -8.77
CA VAL A 67 -5.25 -5.30 -9.12
C VAL A 67 -4.07 -6.17 -9.54
N ASP A 68 -3.28 -5.71 -10.51
CA ASP A 68 -2.04 -6.38 -10.92
C ASP A 68 -0.84 -5.84 -10.13
N LEU A 69 0.13 -6.71 -9.81
CA LEU A 69 1.44 -6.30 -9.28
C LEU A 69 2.50 -6.38 -10.39
N VAL A 70 3.28 -5.31 -10.54
CA VAL A 70 4.37 -5.23 -11.51
C VAL A 70 5.66 -4.88 -10.80
N CYS A 71 6.68 -5.72 -10.98
CA CYS A 71 8.03 -5.41 -10.51
C CYS A 71 8.75 -4.62 -11.60
N VAL A 72 9.29 -3.45 -11.27
CA VAL A 72 10.00 -2.58 -12.21
C VAL A 72 11.39 -2.25 -11.71
N ARG A 73 12.30 -1.93 -12.64
CA ARG A 73 13.60 -1.36 -12.30
C ARG A 73 13.47 0.16 -12.24
N CYS A 74 13.72 0.74 -11.07
CA CYS A 74 13.63 2.18 -10.86
C CYS A 74 14.99 2.87 -10.98
N PRO A 75 15.00 4.15 -11.40
CA PRO A 75 16.23 4.93 -11.48
C PRO A 75 16.81 5.22 -10.09
N SER A 76 18.05 5.70 -10.04
CA SER A 76 18.76 5.94 -8.79
C SER A 76 18.10 6.99 -7.91
N ASP A 77 17.58 8.05 -8.54
CA ASP A 77 16.97 9.26 -7.97
C ASP A 77 15.43 9.16 -7.81
N VAL A 78 14.87 7.95 -7.94
CA VAL A 78 13.43 7.74 -7.76
C VAL A 78 13.00 8.18 -6.35
N ARG A 79 11.97 9.03 -6.28
CA ARG A 79 11.41 9.50 -4.99
C ARG A 79 10.57 8.43 -4.29
N HIS A 80 9.78 7.68 -5.07
CA HIS A 80 8.95 6.60 -4.56
C HIS A 80 9.47 5.23 -4.98
N ARG A 81 9.42 4.29 -4.04
CA ARG A 81 9.86 2.91 -4.28
C ARG A 81 8.71 1.97 -4.68
N ALA A 82 7.49 2.47 -4.70
CA ALA A 82 6.29 1.80 -5.18
C ALA A 82 5.20 2.83 -5.51
N GLY A 83 4.09 2.37 -6.06
CA GLY A 83 2.90 3.20 -6.23
C GLY A 83 1.72 2.42 -6.82
N TYR A 84 0.50 2.91 -6.56
CA TYR A 84 -0.72 2.47 -7.23
C TYR A 84 -1.09 3.43 -8.38
N SER A 85 -1.52 2.85 -9.50
CA SER A 85 -1.97 3.57 -10.68
C SER A 85 -3.47 3.35 -10.87
N PRO A 86 -4.34 4.31 -10.48
CA PRO A 86 -5.79 4.19 -10.65
C PRO A 86 -6.22 4.02 -12.10
N ARG A 87 -5.50 4.67 -13.03
CA ARG A 87 -5.79 4.62 -14.47
C ARG A 87 -5.59 3.22 -15.06
N HIS A 88 -4.58 2.49 -14.60
CA HIS A 88 -4.22 1.19 -15.15
C HIS A 88 -4.64 0.02 -14.24
N ASN A 89 -5.11 0.34 -13.02
CA ASN A 89 -5.35 -0.60 -11.94
C ASN A 89 -4.15 -1.54 -11.69
N LYS A 90 -2.97 -0.95 -11.55
CA LYS A 90 -1.71 -1.67 -11.29
C LYS A 90 -0.96 -1.08 -10.12
N ILE A 91 -0.39 -1.94 -9.29
CA ILE A 91 0.63 -1.61 -8.31
C ILE A 91 1.98 -1.87 -8.96
N TRP A 92 2.91 -0.94 -8.83
CA TRP A 92 4.30 -1.13 -9.23
C TRP A 92 5.22 -1.06 -8.02
N MET A 93 6.28 -1.86 -8.03
CA MET A 93 7.29 -1.88 -6.97
C MET A 93 8.70 -1.88 -7.58
N CYS A 94 9.58 -1.05 -7.02
CA CYS A 94 10.99 -0.98 -7.40
C CYS A 94 11.76 -2.20 -6.88
N ALA A 95 11.89 -3.23 -7.70
CA ALA A 95 12.55 -4.47 -7.32
C ALA A 95 14.04 -4.28 -6.96
N ASN A 96 14.69 -3.24 -7.50
CA ASN A 96 16.08 -2.90 -7.23
C ASN A 96 16.29 -2.01 -5.98
N LYS A 97 15.21 -1.61 -5.29
CA LYS A 97 15.25 -0.65 -4.18
C LYS A 97 14.68 -1.19 -2.86
N ILE A 98 14.08 -2.38 -2.88
CA ILE A 98 13.48 -3.03 -1.71
C ILE A 98 14.06 -4.45 -1.63
N TRP A 99 14.75 -4.76 -0.53
CA TRP A 99 15.43 -6.04 -0.32
C TRP A 99 14.99 -6.77 0.95
N ASN A 100 14.21 -6.09 1.79
CA ASN A 100 13.70 -6.64 3.04
C ASN A 100 12.25 -7.12 2.85
N PRO A 101 11.92 -8.40 3.10
CA PRO A 101 10.56 -8.92 2.92
C PRO A 101 9.53 -8.25 3.84
N PHE A 102 9.93 -7.78 5.03
CA PHE A 102 9.03 -7.05 5.93
C PHE A 102 8.67 -5.67 5.37
N GLU A 103 9.65 -4.98 4.80
CA GLU A 103 9.45 -3.70 4.13
C GLU A 103 8.61 -3.87 2.86
N PHE A 104 8.95 -4.84 2.01
CA PHE A 104 8.20 -5.17 0.80
C PHE A 104 6.73 -5.40 1.11
N ARG A 105 6.42 -6.23 2.11
CA ARG A 105 5.04 -6.49 2.54
C ARG A 105 4.31 -5.23 3.00
N ARG A 106 4.97 -4.39 3.79
CA ARG A 106 4.37 -3.15 4.32
C ARG A 106 4.04 -2.19 3.18
N VAL A 107 5.01 -1.95 2.28
CA VAL A 107 4.81 -1.13 1.09
C VAL A 107 3.73 -1.72 0.17
N LEU A 108 3.72 -3.04 -0.06
CA LEU A 108 2.65 -3.66 -0.84
C LEU A 108 1.26 -3.47 -0.20
N THR A 109 1.18 -3.58 1.13
CA THR A 109 -0.07 -3.35 1.87
C THR A 109 -0.53 -1.89 1.78
N HIS A 110 0.42 -0.94 1.75
CA HIS A 110 0.15 0.48 1.50
C HIS A 110 -0.53 0.67 0.13
N GLU A 111 0.11 0.17 -0.93
CA GLU A 111 -0.42 0.33 -2.29
C GLU A 111 -1.73 -0.43 -2.52
N LEU A 112 -1.90 -1.60 -1.90
CA LEU A 112 -3.17 -2.33 -1.90
C LEU A 112 -4.28 -1.55 -1.19
N THR A 113 -3.94 -0.77 -0.16
CA THR A 113 -4.92 0.10 0.53
C THR A 113 -5.39 1.21 -0.40
N HIS A 114 -4.50 1.82 -1.19
CA HIS A 114 -4.92 2.74 -2.25
C HIS A 114 -5.83 2.08 -3.26
N ALA A 115 -5.44 0.93 -3.83
CA ALA A 115 -6.27 0.21 -4.79
C ALA A 115 -7.68 -0.06 -4.23
N PHE A 116 -7.74 -0.45 -2.98
CA PHE A 116 -8.99 -0.73 -2.28
C PHE A 116 -9.85 0.51 -2.03
N ASP A 117 -9.24 1.63 -1.64
CA ASP A 117 -9.94 2.91 -1.46
C ASP A 117 -10.55 3.39 -2.79
N PHE A 118 -9.78 3.32 -3.88
CA PHE A 118 -10.26 3.66 -5.23
C PHE A 118 -11.42 2.77 -5.69
N ALA A 119 -11.35 1.46 -5.42
CA ALA A 119 -12.41 0.52 -5.78
C ALA A 119 -13.72 0.78 -5.00
N ARG A 120 -13.63 1.14 -3.72
CA ARG A 120 -14.83 1.27 -2.87
C ARG A 120 -15.48 2.65 -2.85
N ALA A 121 -14.68 3.72 -2.94
CA ALA A 121 -15.11 5.06 -2.54
C ALA A 121 -15.14 6.08 -3.68
N LYS A 122 -14.95 5.67 -4.94
CA LYS A 122 -14.88 6.58 -6.10
C LYS A 122 -13.97 7.80 -5.83
N VAL A 123 -12.76 7.51 -5.37
CA VAL A 123 -11.76 8.52 -4.98
C VAL A 123 -11.54 9.50 -6.13
N ASP A 124 -11.64 10.79 -5.82
CA ASP A 124 -11.37 11.86 -6.78
C ASP A 124 -9.95 12.35 -6.57
N THR A 125 -9.08 12.03 -7.52
CA THR A 125 -7.69 12.52 -7.55
C THR A 125 -7.58 14.05 -7.58
N GLY A 126 -8.66 14.76 -7.92
CA GLY A 126 -8.76 16.23 -7.93
C GLY A 126 -9.12 16.83 -6.60
N ASN A 127 -9.64 16.04 -5.66
CA ASN A 127 -10.04 16.50 -4.35
C ASN A 127 -8.92 16.21 -3.32
N PRO A 128 -8.28 17.26 -2.76
CA PRO A 128 -7.24 17.09 -1.75
C PRO A 128 -7.66 16.29 -0.53
N VAL A 129 -8.92 16.40 -0.10
CA VAL A 129 -9.48 15.67 1.06
C VAL A 129 -9.57 14.17 0.76
N HIS A 130 -9.96 13.80 -0.47
CA HIS A 130 -10.00 12.39 -0.89
C HIS A 130 -8.59 11.79 -0.93
N MET A 131 -7.61 12.54 -1.45
CA MET A 131 -6.22 12.11 -1.47
C MET A 131 -5.63 12.01 -0.05
N ALA A 132 -5.85 13.01 0.79
CA ALA A 132 -5.44 12.97 2.20
C ALA A 132 -6.03 11.74 2.92
N CYS A 133 -7.31 11.44 2.69
CA CYS A 133 -7.97 10.30 3.29
C CYS A 133 -7.31 8.96 2.93
N THR A 134 -6.98 8.76 1.65
CA THR A 134 -6.35 7.50 1.21
C THR A 134 -4.92 7.37 1.74
N GLU A 135 -4.17 8.47 1.84
CA GLU A 135 -2.82 8.47 2.45
C GLU A 135 -2.88 8.17 3.97
N ILE A 136 -3.80 8.81 4.70
CA ILE A 136 -4.00 8.55 6.14
C ILE A 136 -4.28 7.06 6.36
N ARG A 137 -5.17 6.48 5.55
CA ARG A 137 -5.50 5.05 5.66
C ARG A 137 -4.33 4.17 5.28
N ALA A 138 -3.63 4.45 4.19
CA ALA A 138 -2.49 3.65 3.75
C ALA A 138 -1.40 3.58 4.83
N TRP A 139 -0.97 4.73 5.37
CA TRP A 139 0.00 4.78 6.46
C TRP A 139 -0.48 4.13 7.78
N ASN A 140 -1.78 4.22 8.08
CA ASN A 140 -2.35 3.65 9.29
C ASN A 140 -2.49 2.12 9.23
N LEU A 141 -2.80 1.57 8.05
CA LEU A 141 -3.16 0.17 7.86
C LEU A 141 -1.99 -0.71 7.37
N SER A 142 -1.06 -0.13 6.61
CA SER A 142 0.08 -0.84 5.99
C SER A 142 1.04 -1.47 7.00
N GLY A 143 1.12 -0.85 8.17
CA GLY A 143 2.06 -1.21 9.23
C GLY A 143 3.45 -0.62 9.06
N GLU A 144 3.64 0.35 8.16
CA GLU A 144 4.89 1.14 8.08
C GLU A 144 5.14 1.93 9.35
N CYS A 145 4.07 2.40 9.99
CA CYS A 145 4.10 3.03 11.30
C CYS A 145 4.01 2.04 12.48
N ASP A 146 4.05 0.72 12.25
CA ASP A 146 4.03 -0.26 13.34
C ASP A 146 5.40 -0.32 14.03
N LEU A 147 5.39 -0.06 15.34
CA LEU A 147 6.53 -0.08 16.24
C LEU A 147 7.09 -1.51 16.41
N TRP A 148 7.95 -1.95 15.49
CA TRP A 148 8.73 -3.19 15.66
C TRP A 148 10.22 -2.94 15.90
N THR A 149 10.70 -1.70 15.71
CA THR A 149 12.14 -1.40 15.68
C THR A 149 12.72 -0.73 16.93
N ASN A 150 11.93 -0.40 17.96
CA ASN A 150 12.47 0.30 19.13
C ASN A 150 11.68 0.07 20.44
N TRP A 151 11.22 -1.15 20.70
CA TRP A 151 10.50 -1.46 21.96
C TRP A 151 11.33 -1.18 23.22
N PHE A 152 12.67 -1.21 23.12
CA PHE A 152 13.58 -0.93 24.23
C PHE A 152 13.97 0.54 24.41
N LYS A 153 13.78 1.41 23.42
CA LYS A 153 14.33 2.79 23.49
C LYS A 153 13.43 3.80 24.21
N TYR A 154 12.16 3.49 24.47
CA TYR A 154 11.16 4.54 24.68
C TYR A 154 10.10 4.25 25.74
N LEU A 155 10.52 3.79 26.92
CA LEU A 155 9.70 3.81 28.14
C LEU A 155 9.34 5.27 28.47
N GLY A 156 8.14 5.74 28.10
CA GLY A 156 7.65 7.07 28.56
C GLY A 156 6.65 7.82 27.67
N GLU A 157 6.43 7.46 26.41
CA GLU A 157 5.40 8.09 25.56
C GLU A 157 4.32 7.08 25.14
N ASP A 158 3.05 7.51 25.14
CA ASP A 158 1.91 6.72 24.66
C ASP A 158 2.12 6.27 23.20
N MET A 159 2.08 4.95 22.97
CA MET A 159 2.27 4.33 21.65
C MET A 159 1.24 4.82 20.62
N ILE A 160 0.02 5.16 21.06
CA ILE A 160 -1.03 5.68 20.19
C ILE A 160 -0.61 7.03 19.60
N ASN A 161 -0.08 7.92 20.44
CA ASN A 161 0.37 9.25 20.01
C ASN A 161 1.56 9.17 19.05
N ARG A 162 2.47 8.20 19.25
CA ARG A 162 3.57 7.94 18.31
C ARG A 162 3.06 7.49 16.95
N LYS A 163 2.13 6.53 16.91
CA LYS A 163 1.55 6.06 15.65
C LYS A 163 0.84 7.19 14.92
N GLN A 164 0.03 7.98 15.62
CA GLN A 164 -0.67 9.12 15.02
C GLN A 164 0.31 10.13 14.41
N ARG A 165 1.43 10.45 15.09
CA ARG A 165 2.48 11.31 14.53
C ARG A 165 3.10 10.71 13.26
N CYS A 166 3.52 9.44 13.30
CA CYS A 166 4.06 8.77 12.11
C CYS A 166 3.09 8.79 10.93
N VAL A 167 1.79 8.53 11.17
CA VAL A 167 0.78 8.57 10.11
C VAL A 167 0.54 9.99 9.59
N ARG A 168 0.51 11.01 10.47
CA ARG A 168 0.40 12.41 10.02
C ARG A 168 1.58 12.82 9.16
N ASP A 169 2.80 12.52 9.62
CA ASP A 169 4.03 12.92 8.94
C ASP A 169 4.16 12.20 7.58
N GLY A 170 3.91 10.88 7.56
CA GLY A 170 3.94 10.09 6.34
C GLY A 170 2.87 10.52 5.32
N ALA A 171 1.61 10.67 5.77
CA ALA A 171 0.53 11.06 4.87
C ALA A 171 0.71 12.49 4.34
N MET A 172 1.21 13.41 5.15
CA MET A 172 1.57 14.76 4.70
C MET A 172 2.68 14.71 3.64
N ALA A 173 3.73 13.90 3.85
CA ALA A 173 4.80 13.75 2.87
C ALA A 173 4.29 13.22 1.53
N SER A 174 3.48 12.15 1.53
CA SER A 174 2.85 11.63 0.32
C SER A 174 1.97 12.67 -0.37
N LEU A 175 1.18 13.43 0.41
CA LEU A 175 0.24 14.40 -0.12
C LEU A 175 0.95 15.58 -0.79
N LEU A 176 2.02 16.11 -0.19
CA LEU A 176 2.83 17.19 -0.76
C LEU A 176 3.51 16.80 -2.07
N GLU A 177 3.71 15.50 -2.28
CA GLU A 177 4.27 14.97 -3.52
C GLU A 177 3.21 14.81 -4.63
N ASN A 178 1.93 14.89 -4.30
CA ASN A 178 0.83 14.97 -5.28
C ASN A 178 0.80 16.36 -5.92
N GLU A 179 0.83 16.41 -7.26
CA GLU A 179 0.84 17.65 -8.05
C GLU A 179 -0.30 18.61 -7.70
N ARG A 180 -1.45 18.09 -7.25
CA ARG A 180 -2.61 18.92 -6.87
C ARG A 180 -2.62 19.39 -5.41
N CYS A 181 -1.69 18.89 -4.59
CA CYS A 181 -1.61 19.19 -3.16
C CYS A 181 -0.23 19.70 -2.73
N GLN A 182 0.56 20.24 -3.66
CA GLN A 182 1.91 20.76 -3.38
C GLN A 182 1.91 21.96 -2.43
N ASP A 183 0.80 22.71 -2.36
CA ASP A 183 0.65 23.81 -1.41
C ASP A 183 0.49 23.24 0.02
N PRO A 184 1.44 23.51 0.93
CA PRO A 184 1.38 22.99 2.30
C PRO A 184 0.19 23.46 3.11
N SER A 185 -0.44 24.59 2.76
CA SER A 185 -1.65 25.07 3.42
C SER A 185 -2.87 24.23 3.03
N VAL A 186 -3.02 23.95 1.73
CA VAL A 186 -4.08 23.09 1.18
C VAL A 186 -3.94 21.66 1.68
N ALA A 187 -2.72 21.10 1.65
CA ALA A 187 -2.44 19.76 2.14
C ALA A 187 -2.81 19.61 3.63
N ARG A 188 -2.49 20.62 4.45
CA ARG A 188 -2.78 20.61 5.89
C ARG A 188 -4.27 20.73 6.19
N ALA A 189 -4.98 21.63 5.50
CA ALA A 189 -6.42 21.74 5.62
C ALA A 189 -7.13 20.43 5.24
N ALA A 190 -6.72 19.82 4.12
CA ALA A 190 -7.26 18.56 3.65
C ALA A 190 -6.98 17.40 4.63
N MET A 191 -5.77 17.35 5.19
CA MET A 191 -5.40 16.39 6.23
C MET A 191 -6.27 16.54 7.48
N ASP A 192 -6.46 17.76 7.98
CA ASP A 192 -7.26 18.01 9.18
C ASP A 192 -8.75 17.71 8.96
N GLU A 193 -9.28 17.99 7.77
CA GLU A 193 -10.65 17.65 7.39
C GLU A 193 -10.86 16.13 7.27
N ALA A 194 -9.96 15.41 6.60
CA ALA A 194 -10.08 13.97 6.40
C ALA A 194 -9.84 13.16 7.69
N TRP A 195 -9.02 13.67 8.62
CA TRP A 195 -8.52 12.92 9.77
C TRP A 195 -9.58 12.22 10.62
N PRO A 196 -10.66 12.89 11.09
CA PRO A 196 -11.59 12.30 12.05
C PRO A 196 -12.31 11.06 11.51
N GLN A 197 -12.53 11.01 10.19
CA GLN A 197 -13.17 9.90 9.50
C GLN A 197 -12.15 8.84 9.09
N CYS A 198 -11.08 9.24 8.40
CA CYS A 198 -10.17 8.31 7.73
C CYS A 198 -9.23 7.60 8.70
N TRP A 199 -8.88 8.22 9.83
CA TRP A 199 -8.11 7.58 10.91
C TRP A 199 -8.86 6.41 11.56
N LYS A 200 -10.20 6.51 11.65
CA LYS A 200 -11.07 5.53 12.32
C LYS A 200 -11.63 4.49 11.35
N ASP A 201 -11.39 4.66 10.05
CA ASP A 201 -11.86 3.74 9.02
C ASP A 201 -10.80 2.65 8.78
N TYR A 202 -11.08 1.46 9.30
CA TYR A 202 -10.18 0.30 9.18
C TYR A 202 -10.64 -0.71 8.13
N TRP A 203 -11.77 -0.47 7.45
CA TRP A 203 -12.28 -1.42 6.45
C TRP A 203 -11.21 -1.64 5.35
N PRO A 204 -10.93 -2.88 4.88
CA PRO A 204 -11.66 -4.14 5.08
C PRO A 204 -11.30 -4.90 6.37
N PHE A 205 -10.41 -4.35 7.19
CA PHE A 205 -10.03 -4.96 8.47
C PHE A 205 -11.14 -4.75 9.49
N THR A 206 -11.39 -5.76 10.32
CA THR A 206 -12.47 -5.74 11.33
C THR A 206 -11.98 -5.27 12.70
N THR A 207 -10.72 -4.88 12.84
CA THR A 207 -10.13 -4.45 14.11
C THR A 207 -9.14 -3.33 13.89
N LYS A 208 -8.97 -2.49 14.91
CA LYS A 208 -8.00 -1.41 14.89
C LYS A 208 -6.58 -1.96 14.75
N PRO A 209 -5.68 -1.32 13.98
CA PRO A 209 -4.37 -1.91 13.72
C PRO A 209 -3.43 -1.96 14.93
N ASP A 210 -3.71 -1.21 16.00
CA ASP A 210 -3.00 -1.27 17.28
C ASP A 210 -3.33 -2.53 18.11
N LEU A 211 -4.51 -3.12 17.90
CA LEU A 211 -4.97 -4.35 18.56
C LEU A 211 -4.82 -5.57 17.66
N ASP A 212 -4.17 -5.39 16.52
CA ASP A 212 -4.16 -6.32 15.41
C ASP A 212 -2.91 -7.20 15.49
N ASN A 213 -3.11 -8.50 15.73
CA ASN A 213 -2.02 -9.45 15.94
C ASN A 213 -1.85 -10.39 14.73
N ARG A 214 -0.61 -10.82 14.48
CA ARG A 214 -0.25 -11.73 13.38
C ARG A 214 -0.93 -13.11 13.48
N TYR A 215 -1.45 -13.47 14.66
CA TYR A 215 -2.08 -14.77 14.93
C TYR A 215 -3.58 -14.78 14.69
N ARG A 216 -4.17 -13.65 14.29
CA ARG A 216 -5.61 -13.58 14.05
C ARG A 216 -5.93 -14.16 12.69
N GLN A 217 -6.74 -15.22 12.69
CA GLN A 217 -7.30 -15.79 11.46
C GLN A 217 -8.19 -14.74 10.79
N SER A 218 -8.03 -14.57 9.47
CA SER A 218 -8.87 -13.67 8.67
C SER A 218 -10.35 -14.04 8.84
N PRO A 219 -11.23 -13.10 9.21
CA PRO A 219 -12.66 -13.37 9.29
C PRO A 219 -13.28 -13.78 7.94
N MET A 220 -12.63 -13.45 6.82
CA MET A 220 -13.09 -13.79 5.47
C MET A 220 -12.70 -15.21 5.03
N LEU A 221 -11.88 -15.92 5.81
CA LEU A 221 -11.41 -17.28 5.51
C LEU A 221 -12.01 -18.34 6.46
N LYS A 222 -13.17 -18.05 7.08
CA LYS A 222 -13.97 -19.02 7.81
C LYS A 222 -15.18 -19.45 6.98
#